data_AF-A0A087DTC8-F1
#
_entry.id   AF-A0A087DTC8-F1
#
_cell.length_a   1.000
_cell.length_b   1.000
_cell.length_c   1.000
_cell.angle_alpha   90.00
_cell.angle_beta   90.00
_cell.angle_gamma   90.00
#
_symmetry.space_group_name_H-M   'P 1'
#
loop_
_entity.id
_entity.type
_entity.pdbx_description
1 polymer ?
#
loop_
_entity_poly.entity_id
_entity_poly.type
_entity_poly.pdbx_seq_one_letter_code
_entity_poly.pdbx_strand_id
1 'polypeptide(L)' 'MTGISEKELDEKLAAAQTIDEVMAIAKEAGHPLTYEEADAFFGRIEQAKSDTAELVGDSVQSVAEAEFGI' A
#
# COMPACT_ATOMS: atom_id res chain seq x y z
N MET A 1 1.42 -19.65 1.96
CA MET A 1 0.76 -19.08 0.78
C MET A 1 0.18 -17.76 1.24
N THR A 2 0.85 -16.66 0.93
CA THR A 2 0.28 -15.32 1.09
C THR A 2 -0.95 -15.27 0.18
N GLY A 3 -2.09 -14.84 0.73
CA GLY A 3 -3.41 -15.19 0.20
C GLY A 3 -3.86 -14.35 -0.98
N ILE A 4 -3.12 -13.29 -1.33
CA ILE A 4 -3.51 -12.28 -2.31
C ILE A 4 -2.38 -12.11 -3.33
N SER A 5 -2.74 -11.93 -4.60
CA SER A 5 -1.77 -11.65 -5.66
C SER A 5 -1.25 -10.21 -5.57
N GLU A 6 -0.07 -9.96 -6.15
CA GLU A 6 0.57 -8.63 -6.21
C GLU A 6 -0.36 -7.55 -6.79
N LYS A 7 -1.07 -7.90 -7.86
CA LYS A 7 -2.06 -7.02 -8.48
C LYS A 7 -3.28 -6.74 -7.59
N GLU A 8 -3.76 -7.75 -6.85
CA GLU A 8 -4.83 -7.55 -5.86
C GLU A 8 -4.37 -6.70 -4.68
N LEU A 9 -3.09 -6.81 -4.30
CA LEU A 9 -2.51 -5.99 -3.25
C LEU A 9 -2.53 -4.51 -3.67
N ASP A 10 -2.04 -4.20 -4.87
CA ASP A 10 -2.04 -2.83 -5.40
C ASP A 10 -3.45 -2.24 -5.50
N GLU A 11 -4.41 -3.00 -6.02
CA GLU A 11 -5.80 -2.55 -6.13
C GLU A 11 -6.42 -2.28 -4.75
N LYS A 12 -6.14 -3.13 -3.76
CA LYS A 12 -6.61 -2.96 -2.38
C LYS A 12 -5.96 -1.77 -1.68
N LEU A 13 -4.64 -1.59 -1.82
CA LEU A 13 -3.90 -0.45 -1.24
C LEU A 13 -4.33 0.88 -1.89
N ALA A 14 -4.55 0.88 -3.21
CA ALA A 14 -5.08 2.03 -3.92
C ALA A 14 -6.52 2.38 -3.48
N ALA A 15 -7.32 1.38 -3.11
CA ALA A 15 -8.67 1.59 -2.60
C ALA A 15 -8.73 1.92 -1.10
N ALA A 16 -7.66 1.66 -0.33
CA ALA A 16 -7.62 1.90 1.11
C ALA A 16 -7.80 3.38 1.44
N GLN A 17 -8.64 3.65 2.43
CA GLN A 17 -8.98 4.98 2.95
C GLN A 17 -8.57 5.16 4.41
N THR A 18 -8.17 4.08 5.08
CA THR A 18 -7.80 4.11 6.50
C THR A 18 -6.56 3.27 6.80
N ILE A 19 -5.87 3.61 7.89
CA ILE A 19 -4.72 2.87 8.40
C ILE A 19 -5.10 1.42 8.76
N ASP A 20 -6.29 1.20 9.33
CA ASP A 20 -6.80 -0.12 9.69
C ASP A 20 -6.96 -1.03 8.45
N GLU A 21 -7.40 -0.47 7.32
CA GLU A 21 -7.49 -1.20 6.05
C GLU A 21 -6.11 -1.57 5.53
N VAL A 22 -5.14 -0.65 5.57
CA VAL A 22 -3.74 -0.93 5.18
C VAL A 22 -3.14 -2.05 6.02
N MET A 23 -3.35 -2.02 7.34
CA MET A 23 -2.90 -3.07 8.25
C MET A 23 -3.55 -4.43 7.94
N ALA A 24 -4.85 -4.44 7.62
CA ALA A 24 -5.56 -5.66 7.25
C ALA A 24 -5.04 -6.25 5.94
N ILE A 25 -4.82 -5.40 4.93
CA ILE A 25 -4.28 -5.78 3.61
C ILE A 25 -2.85 -6.33 3.75
N ALA A 26 -1.99 -5.65 4.51
CA ALA A 26 -0.61 -6.09 4.74
C ALA A 26 -0.56 -7.43 5.49
N LYS A 27 -1.47 -7.64 6.45
CA LYS A 27 -1.63 -8.93 7.14
C LYS A 27 -2.11 -10.04 6.19
N GLU A 28 -3.02 -9.76 5.26
CA GLU A 28 -3.43 -10.72 4.21
C GLU A 28 -2.28 -11.07 3.24
N ALA A 29 -1.42 -10.09 2.97
CA ALA A 29 -0.19 -10.26 2.19
C ALA A 29 0.88 -11.07 2.94
N GLY A 30 0.68 -11.38 4.24
CA GLY A 30 1.66 -12.06 5.07
C GLY A 30 2.74 -11.14 5.66
N HIS A 31 2.57 -9.83 5.54
CA HIS A 31 3.45 -8.79 6.07
C HIS A 31 2.68 -7.92 7.08
N PRO A 32 2.37 -8.43 8.28
CA PRO A 32 1.66 -7.64 9.28
C PRO A 32 2.50 -6.42 9.67
N LEU A 33 1.93 -5.23 9.49
CA LEU A 33 2.53 -3.95 9.89
C LEU A 33 2.07 -3.57 11.31
N THR A 34 2.92 -2.83 12.01
CA THR A 34 2.53 -2.07 13.20
C THR A 34 1.75 -0.81 12.80
N TYR A 35 1.10 -0.16 13.77
CA TYR A 35 0.35 1.07 13.49
C TYR A 35 1.23 2.21 12.96
N GLU A 36 2.44 2.36 13.50
CA GLU A 36 3.41 3.38 13.06
C GLU A 36 3.91 3.10 11.63
N GLU A 37 4.17 1.83 11.30
CA GLU A 37 4.55 1.43 9.94
C GLU A 37 3.38 1.61 8.96
N ALA A 38 2.16 1.27 9.37
CA ALA A 38 0.98 1.44 8.55
C ALA A 38 0.61 2.91 8.33
N ASP A 39 0.80 3.78 9.33
CA ASP A 39 0.63 5.23 9.19
C ASP A 39 1.63 5.82 8.19
N ALA A 40 2.91 5.45 8.32
CA ALA A 40 3.95 5.86 7.36
C ALA A 40 3.66 5.35 5.94
N PHE A 41 3.22 4.10 5.81
CA PHE A 41 2.90 3.49 4.52
C PHE A 41 1.63 4.09 3.90
N PHE A 42 0.59 4.33 4.68
CA PHE A 42 -0.62 5.01 4.24
C PHE A 42 -0.32 6.45 3.77
N GLY A 43 0.53 7.18 4.49
CA GLY A 43 0.97 8.51 4.06
C GLY A 43 1.67 8.50 2.70
N ARG A 44 2.51 7.49 2.42
CA ARG A 44 3.12 7.31 1.09
C ARG A 44 2.12 6.93 0.01
N ILE A 45 1.12 6.11 0.34
CA ILE A 45 0.03 5.76 -0.58
C ILE A 45 -0.80 7.00 -0.94
N GLU A 46 -1.15 7.84 0.04
CA GLU A 46 -1.88 9.09 -0.21
C GLU A 46 -1.05 10.07 -1.03
N GLN A 47 0.24 10.18 -0.74
CA GLN A 47 1.16 11.00 -1.54
C GLN A 47 1.23 10.50 -2.99
N ALA A 48 1.42 9.19 -3.20
CA ALA A 48 1.42 8.58 -4.54
C ALA A 48 0.08 8.78 -5.28
N LYS A 49 -1.06 8.72 -4.60
CA LYS A 49 -2.39 9.02 -5.19
C LYS A 49 -2.47 10.48 -5.67
N SER A 50 -1.94 11.42 -4.89
CA SER A 50 -1.87 12.83 -5.24
C SER A 50 -0.91 13.07 -6.42
N ASP A 51 0.27 12.45 -6.41
CA ASP A 51 1.31 12.61 -7.44
C ASP A 51 0.91 11.94 -8.76
N THR A 52 0.17 10.82 -8.69
CA THR A 52 -0.49 10.19 -9.85
C THR A 52 -1.54 11.10 -10.48
N ALA A 53 -2.25 11.90 -9.68
CA ALA A 53 -3.18 12.91 -10.18
C ALA A 53 -2.46 14.12 -10.83
N GLU A 54 -1.19 14.36 -10.47
CA GLU A 54 -0.35 15.43 -11.04
C GLU A 54 0.53 15.00 -12.24
N LEU A 55 0.42 13.77 -12.74
CA LEU A 55 1.20 13.24 -13.89
C LEU A 55 2.73 13.27 -13.67
N VAL A 56 3.21 13.21 -12.43
CA VAL A 56 4.66 13.14 -12.14
C VAL A 56 4.92 12.18 -10.97
N GLY A 57 5.27 10.93 -11.31
CA GLY A 57 6.28 10.15 -10.59
C GLY A 57 6.01 9.74 -9.15
N ASP A 58 5.08 8.80 -8.94
CA ASP A 58 5.26 7.50 -8.26
C ASP A 58 3.86 6.90 -8.12
N SER A 59 3.66 5.68 -8.61
CA SER A 59 2.38 4.99 -8.48
C SER A 59 2.28 4.28 -7.13
N VAL A 60 1.07 3.96 -6.69
CA VAL A 60 0.82 3.11 -5.52
C VAL A 60 1.62 1.80 -5.60
N GLN A 61 1.81 1.28 -6.82
CA GLN A 61 2.61 0.09 -7.11
C GLN A 61 4.09 0.27 -6.73
N SER A 62 4.74 1.35 -7.15
CA SER A 62 6.14 1.62 -6.77
C SER A 62 6.35 1.77 -5.25
N VAL A 63 5.34 2.26 -4.54
CA VAL A 63 5.37 2.35 -3.07
C VAL A 63 5.24 0.95 -2.44
N ALA A 64 4.38 0.09 -2.99
CA ALA A 64 4.21 -1.28 -2.52
C ALA A 64 5.46 -2.15 -2.80
N GLU A 65 6.07 -2.03 -3.98
CA GLU A 65 7.34 -2.69 -4.33
C GLU A 65 8.46 -2.27 -3.35
N ALA A 66 8.55 -0.98 -3.01
CA ALA A 66 9.59 -0.46 -2.12
C ALA A 66 9.45 -0.95 -0.66
N GLU A 67 8.21 -1.13 -0.17
CA GLU A 67 7.96 -1.50 1.23
C GLU A 67 7.89 -3.02 1.44
N PHE A 68 7.33 -3.75 0.48
CA PHE A 68 7.14 -5.20 0.59
C PHE A 68 8.18 -6.03 -0.18
N GLY A 69 8.96 -5.41 -1.08
CA GLY A 69 10.00 -6.09 -1.86
C GLY A 69 9.47 -7.17 -2.81
N ILE A 70 8.21 -7.04 -3.19
CA ILE A 70 7.54 -7.79 -4.26
C ILE A 70 7.86 -7.12 -5.59
#